data_AF-K9TF03-F1
#
_entry.id   AF-K9TF03-F1
#
_cell.length_a   1.000
_cell.length_b   1.000
_cell.length_c   1.000
_cell.angle_alpha   90.00
_cell.angle_beta   90.00
_cell.angle_gamma   90.00
#
_symmetry.space_group_name_H-M   'P 1'
#
loop_
_entity.id
_entity.type
_entity.pdbx_description
1 polymer ?
#
loop_
_entity_poly.entity_id
_entity_poly.type
_entity_poly.pdbx_seq_one_letter_code
_entity_poly.pdbx_strand_id
1 'polypeptide(L)' 'MSSSTTQSLIESAIAKLQQLPPQQQQQVIDYIEFLAQKYSEPHTPQPRIPGLHRGKVWMSEDFNDPIPPEYWSE' A
#
# COMPACT_ATOMS: atom_id res chain seq x y z
N MET A 1 21.76 19.64 -15.37
CA MET A 1 20.80 19.06 -16.33
C MET A 1 19.60 18.43 -15.64
N SER A 2 19.73 17.76 -14.48
CA SER A 2 18.61 17.06 -13.84
C SER A 2 17.57 17.98 -13.16
N SER A 3 17.97 19.14 -12.64
CA SER A 3 17.08 20.01 -11.85
C SER A 3 15.98 20.69 -12.69
N SER A 4 16.25 21.00 -13.96
CA SER A 4 15.28 21.63 -14.87
C SER A 4 14.14 20.70 -15.27
N THR A 5 14.40 19.39 -15.35
CA THR A 5 13.39 18.39 -15.69
C THR A 5 12.40 18.15 -14.54
N THR A 6 12.89 18.14 -13.29
CA THR A 6 12.03 18.01 -12.12
C THR A 6 11.14 19.24 -11.94
N GLN A 7 11.69 20.44 -12.16
CA GLN A 7 10.93 21.68 -12.08
C GLN A 7 9.79 21.71 -13.11
N SER A 8 10.05 21.38 -14.38
CA SER A 8 9.01 21.35 -15.41
C SER A 8 7.94 20.28 -15.16
N LEU A 9 8.31 19.15 -14.56
CA LEU A 9 7.35 18.12 -14.16
C LEU A 9 6.41 18.61 -13.05
N ILE A 10 6.95 19.31 -12.04
CA ILE A 10 6.15 19.89 -10.94
C ILE A 10 5.19 20.95 -11.49
N GLU A 11 5.65 21.85 -12.35
CA GLU A 11 4.81 22.86 -12.99
C GLU A 11 3.67 22.24 -13.79
N SER A 12 3.97 21.19 -14.58
CA SER A 12 2.95 20.46 -15.34
C SER A 12 1.93 19.76 -14.42
N ALA A 13 2.38 19.19 -13.30
CA ALA A 13 1.51 18.55 -12.32
C ALA A 13 0.57 19.57 -11.66
N ILE A 14 1.08 20.74 -11.26
CA ILE A 14 0.26 21.82 -10.67
C ILE A 14 -0.79 22.31 -11.67
N ALA A 15 -0.41 22.52 -12.92
CA ALA A 15 -1.34 22.97 -13.96
C ALA A 15 -2.48 21.95 -14.19
N LYS A 16 -2.19 20.65 -14.16
CA LYS A 16 -3.21 19.58 -14.27
C LYS A 16 -4.11 19.53 -13.03
N LEU A 17 -3.54 19.69 -11.83
CA LEU A 17 -4.29 19.65 -10.57
C LEU A 17 -5.34 20.77 -10.50
N GLN A 18 -5.01 21.97 -10.99
CA GLN A 18 -5.93 23.11 -11.05
C GLN A 18 -7.18 22.87 -11.92
N GLN A 19 -7.11 21.97 -12.90
CA GLN A 19 -8.24 21.63 -13.77
C GLN A 19 -9.20 20.59 -13.16
N LEU A 20 -8.81 19.96 -12.04
CA LEU A 20 -9.62 18.93 -11.40
C LEU A 20 -10.64 19.56 -10.42
N PRO A 21 -11.84 18.97 -10.29
CA PRO A 21 -12.77 19.26 -9.20
C PRO A 21 -12.14 19.12 -7.80
N PRO A 22 -12.65 19.83 -6.79
CA PRO A 22 -12.08 19.83 -5.43
C PRO A 22 -11.93 18.43 -4.81
N GLN A 23 -12.88 17.52 -5.06
CA GLN A 23 -12.81 16.14 -4.55
C GLN A 23 -11.60 15.38 -5.11
N GLN A 24 -11.31 15.55 -6.40
CA GLN A 24 -10.19 14.89 -7.05
C GLN A 24 -8.86 15.55 -6.69
N GLN A 25 -8.86 16.86 -6.43
CA GLN A 25 -7.69 17.54 -5.86
C GLN A 25 -7.32 16.95 -4.50
N GLN A 26 -8.31 16.74 -3.62
CA GLN A 26 -8.08 16.12 -2.32
C GLN A 26 -7.50 14.70 -2.45
N GLN A 27 -8.02 13.87 -3.36
CA GLN A 27 -7.47 12.53 -3.61
C GLN A 27 -5.99 12.55 -4.01
N VAL A 28 -5.56 13.55 -4.79
CA VAL A 28 -4.15 13.70 -5.16
C VAL A 28 -3.31 14.09 -3.94
N ILE A 29 -3.81 15.00 -3.09
CA ILE A 29 -3.15 15.36 -1.83
C ILE A 29 -2.99 14.14 -0.92
N ASP A 30 -4.06 13.39 -0.71
CA ASP A 30 -4.04 12.16 0.11
C ASP A 30 -3.01 11.16 -0.43
N TYR A 31 -2.88 11.04 -1.75
CA TYR A 31 -1.88 10.17 -2.37
C TYR A 31 -0.45 10.67 -2.17
N ILE A 32 -0.22 11.99 -2.24
CA ILE A 32 1.09 12.58 -1.96
C ILE A 32 1.49 12.33 -0.51
N GLU A 33 0.57 12.49 0.44
CA GLU A 33 0.79 12.19 1.86
C GLU A 33 1.11 10.70 2.07
N PHE A 34 0.35 9.81 1.42
CA PHE A 34 0.62 8.38 1.41
C PHE A 34 2.03 8.06 0.91
N LEU A 35 2.46 8.68 -0.20
CA LEU A 35 3.81 8.49 -0.73
C LEU A 35 4.87 8.98 0.25
N ALA A 36 4.67 10.15 0.84
CA ALA A 36 5.60 10.68 1.85
C ALA A 36 5.75 9.69 3.00
N GLN A 37 4.65 9.18 3.55
CA GLN A 37 4.66 8.21 4.64
C GLN A 37 5.30 6.87 4.23
N LYS A 38 4.90 6.31 3.07
CA LYS A 38 5.35 5.00 2.59
C LYS A 38 6.86 4.91 2.38
N TYR A 39 7.49 6.03 2.03
CA TYR A 39 8.92 6.10 1.75
C TYR A 39 9.69 6.95 2.78
N SER A 40 9.05 7.36 3.88
CA SER A 40 9.69 8.13 4.98
C SER A 40 10.79 7.34 5.67
N GLU A 41 10.63 6.02 5.77
CA GLU A 41 11.68 5.13 6.27
C GLU A 41 12.16 4.21 5.15
N PRO A 42 13.48 4.00 5.00
CA PRO A 42 13.98 2.89 4.22
C PRO A 42 13.56 1.61 4.92
N HIS A 43 12.40 1.07 4.53
CA HIS A 43 12.02 -0.30 4.82
C HIS A 43 13.07 -1.19 4.14
N THR A 44 14.17 -1.45 4.82
CA THR A 44 15.05 -2.54 4.44
C THR A 44 14.19 -3.79 4.57
N PRO A 45 13.87 -4.49 3.47
CA PRO A 45 13.05 -5.68 3.56
C PRO A 45 13.84 -6.66 4.42
N GLN A 46 13.40 -6.85 5.66
CA GLN A 46 14.03 -7.82 6.53
C GLN A 46 13.80 -9.18 5.88
N PRO A 47 14.85 -10.00 5.73
CA PRO A 47 14.68 -11.34 5.18
C PRO A 47 13.67 -12.09 6.06
N ARG A 48 12.65 -12.68 5.42
CA ARG A 48 11.69 -13.52 6.15
C ARG A 48 12.46 -14.69 6.76
N ILE A 49 12.30 -14.91 8.06
CA ILE A 49 12.89 -16.05 8.77
C ILE A 49 11.86 -17.19 8.78
N PRO A 50 12.09 -18.31 8.07
CA PRO A 50 11.17 -19.44 8.08
C PRO A 50 10.99 -19.96 9.51
N GLY A 51 9.74 -20.10 9.95
CA GLY A 51 9.43 -20.69 11.26
C GLY A 51 9.71 -19.80 12.48
N LEU A 52 9.93 -18.49 12.33
CA LEU A 52 10.19 -17.55 13.44
C LEU A 52 9.16 -17.64 14.60
N HIS A 53 7.93 -18.03 14.28
CA HIS A 53 6.82 -18.19 15.21
C HIS A 53 6.29 -19.63 15.30
N ARG A 54 7.08 -20.64 14.90
CA ARG A 54 6.68 -22.04 15.04
C ARG A 54 6.35 -22.34 16.51
N GLY A 55 5.15 -22.88 16.75
CA GLY A 55 4.66 -23.20 18.09
C GLY A 55 4.24 -22.00 18.95
N LYS A 56 4.35 -20.76 18.43
CA LYS A 56 3.89 -19.54 19.13
C LYS A 56 2.47 -19.12 18.74
N VAL A 57 1.88 -19.81 17.77
CA VAL A 57 0.53 -19.57 17.27
C VAL A 57 -0.29 -20.81 17.56
N TRP A 58 -1.44 -20.62 18.19
CA TRP A 58 -2.44 -21.68 18.29
C TRP A 58 -3.15 -21.80 16.94
N MET A 59 -3.17 -23.01 16.41
CA MET A 59 -3.90 -23.37 15.20
C MET A 59 -4.90 -24.44 15.61
N SER A 60 -6.15 -24.29 15.17
CA SER A 60 -7.17 -25.30 15.43
C SER A 60 -6.77 -26.62 14.78
N GLU A 61 -7.14 -27.74 15.41
CA GLU A 61 -6.80 -29.09 14.94
C GLU A 61 -7.42 -29.40 13.57
N ASP A 62 -8.54 -28.75 13.25
CA ASP A 62 -9.29 -28.87 11.99
C ASP A 62 -8.87 -27.87 10.91
N PHE A 63 -7.78 -27.10 11.11
CA PHE A 63 -7.39 -26.05 10.15
C PHE A 63 -7.15 -26.58 8.73
N ASN A 64 -6.66 -27.82 8.61
CA ASN A 64 -6.41 -28.46 7.32
C ASN A 64 -7.59 -29.30 6.84
N ASP A 65 -8.68 -29.38 7.60
CA ASP A 65 -9.85 -30.16 7.21
C ASP A 65 -10.63 -29.42 6.11
N PRO A 66 -11.30 -30.17 5.20
CA PRO A 66 -12.13 -29.56 4.18
C PRO A 66 -13.29 -28.78 4.80
N ILE A 67 -13.56 -27.58 4.27
CA ILE A 67 -14.70 -26.77 4.70
C ILE A 67 -16.01 -27.56 4.40
N PRO A 68 -16.91 -27.76 5.38
CA PRO A 68 -18.13 -28.52 5.17
C PRO A 68 -19.03 -27.94 4.06
N PRO A 69 -19.71 -28.77 3.26
CA PRO A 69 -20.55 -28.33 2.13
C PRO A 69 -21.65 -27.32 2.52
N GLU A 70 -22.12 -27.39 3.76
CA GLU A 70 -23.18 -26.54 4.31
C GLU A 70 -22.76 -25.07 4.39
N TYR A 71 -21.45 -24.78 4.49
CA TYR A 71 -20.93 -23.40 4.45
C TYR A 71 -20.99 -22.77 3.05
N TRP A 72 -21.16 -23.57 2.02
CA TRP A 72 -21.20 -23.13 0.62
C TRP A 72 -22.63 -23.05 0.05
N SER A 73 -23.63 -23.39 0.86
CA SER A 73 -25.03 -23.44 0.45
C SER A 73 -25.76 -22.22 1.02
N GLU A 74 -26.21 -21.32 0.15
CA GLU A 74 -27.07 -20.17 0.50
C GLU A 74 -28.50 -20.58 0.87
#